data_AF-A0A9W4T7P7-F1
#
_entry.id   AF-A0A9W4T7P7-F1
#
_cell.length_a   1.000
_cell.length_b   1.000
_cell.length_c   1.000
_cell.angle_alpha   90.00
_cell.angle_beta   90.00
_cell.angle_gamma   90.00
#
_symmetry.space_group_name_H-M   'P 1'
#
loop_
_entity.id
_entity.type
_entity.pdbx_description
1 polymer ?
#
loop_
_entity_poly.entity_id
_entity_poly.type
_entity_poly.pdbx_seq_one_letter_code
_entity_poly.pdbx_strand_id
1 'polypeptide(L)'
;TLKPTERICLYLNLKIIISTFCLAAAMTYSESNENRWTVVSELLLLDFLDRRINDVEQLKMRGIAAMKVKRKLWDDASNMLLNSNYNYSAEQCATKWKNIKQNNKKGSTESDRIRIP
;
A
#
# COMPACT_ATOMS: atom_id res chain seq x y z
N THR A 1 21.76 -13.27 10.13
CA THR A 1 20.51 -12.91 10.85
C THR A 1 20.77 -11.62 11.61
N LEU A 2 20.22 -10.48 11.17
CA LEU A 2 20.47 -9.16 11.79
C LEU A 2 19.78 -9.04 13.15
N LYS A 3 20.46 -8.39 14.11
CA LYS A 3 20.04 -8.32 15.51
C LYS A 3 18.86 -7.34 15.69
N PRO A 4 18.03 -7.51 16.75
CA PRO A 4 16.79 -6.75 16.94
C PRO A 4 16.95 -5.22 16.93
N THR A 5 18.07 -4.72 17.44
CA THR A 5 18.40 -3.28 17.50
C THR A 5 18.69 -2.66 16.14
N GLU A 6 19.29 -3.41 15.21
CA GLU A 6 19.56 -2.95 13.84
C GLU A 6 18.26 -2.84 13.02
N ARG A 7 17.25 -3.68 13.35
CA ARG A 7 15.92 -3.61 12.74
C ARG A 7 15.14 -2.37 13.17
N ILE A 8 15.31 -1.93 14.43
CA ILE A 8 14.63 -0.74 14.96
C ILE A 8 15.15 0.54 14.26
N CYS A 9 16.46 0.66 14.00
CA CYS A 9 17.02 1.81 13.28
C CYS A 9 16.58 1.89 11.82
N LEU A 10 16.42 0.76 11.12
CA LEU A 10 15.85 0.74 9.76
C LEU A 10 14.35 1.10 9.77
N TYR A 11 13.63 0.66 10.80
CA TYR A 11 12.19 0.92 10.97
C TYR A 11 11.88 2.39 11.29
N LEU A 12 12.72 3.06 12.09
CA LEU A 12 12.59 4.49 12.39
C LEU A 12 12.94 5.36 11.18
N ASN A 13 13.98 5.02 10.41
CA ASN A 13 14.31 5.74 9.18
C ASN A 13 13.25 5.58 8.09
N LEU A 14 12.67 4.38 7.93
CA LEU A 14 11.57 4.15 6.99
C LEU A 14 10.28 4.88 7.43
N LYS A 15 9.97 4.90 8.75
CA LYS A 15 8.84 5.68 9.29
C LYS A 15 9.01 7.19 9.10
N ILE A 16 10.22 7.72 9.26
CA ILE A 16 10.50 9.14 9.04
C ILE A 16 10.36 9.49 7.56
N ILE A 17 10.87 8.65 6.65
CA ILE A 17 10.74 8.85 5.20
C ILE A 17 9.27 8.77 4.75
N ILE A 18 8.50 7.82 5.28
CA ILE A 18 7.06 7.71 5.00
C ILE A 18 6.33 8.94 5.58
N SER A 19 6.65 9.38 6.79
CA SER A 19 6.00 10.55 7.41
C SER A 19 6.28 11.86 6.66
N THR A 20 7.49 12.07 6.15
CA THR A 20 7.86 13.28 5.41
C THR A 20 7.38 13.25 3.96
N PHE A 21 7.39 12.08 3.29
CA PHE A 21 6.77 11.93 1.98
C PHE A 21 5.24 12.01 2.03
N CYS A 22 4.59 11.55 3.11
CA CYS A 22 3.14 11.66 3.27
C CYS A 22 2.66 13.11 3.40
N LEU A 23 3.43 14.00 4.04
CA LEU A 23 3.10 15.43 4.10
C LEU A 23 3.26 16.13 2.74
N ALA A 24 4.30 15.77 1.98
CA ALA A 24 4.51 16.32 0.63
C ALA A 24 3.47 15.79 -0.39
N ALA A 25 3.11 14.50 -0.30
CA ALA A 25 2.09 13.89 -1.16
C ALA A 25 0.67 14.38 -0.84
N ALA A 26 0.37 14.70 0.43
CA ALA A 26 -0.90 15.31 0.83
C ALA A 26 -1.09 16.74 0.26
N MET A 27 0.00 17.44 -0.07
CA MET A 27 -0.03 18.78 -0.67
C MET A 27 -0.19 18.77 -2.21
N THR A 28 0.00 17.62 -2.88
CA THR A 28 -0.01 17.56 -4.36
C THR A 28 -1.04 16.59 -4.96
N TYR A 29 -1.89 15.93 -4.16
CA TYR A 29 -2.97 15.09 -4.70
C TYR A 29 -4.18 15.95 -5.07
N SER A 30 -4.07 16.66 -6.20
CA SER A 30 -5.22 17.22 -6.92
C SER A 30 -5.57 16.34 -8.12
N GLU A 31 -6.86 16.06 -8.20
CA GLU A 31 -7.68 15.79 -9.38
C GLU A 31 -7.75 14.38 -10.02
N SER A 32 -8.98 13.85 -9.90
CA SER A 32 -9.72 12.97 -10.82
C SER A 32 -9.49 11.45 -10.74
N ASN A 33 -10.43 10.74 -10.10
CA ASN A 33 -11.50 9.99 -10.79
C ASN A 33 -12.12 8.91 -9.87
N GLU A 34 -13.45 9.01 -9.67
CA GLU A 34 -14.40 7.95 -9.32
C GLU A 34 -14.09 6.93 -8.21
N ASN A 35 -13.25 7.24 -7.23
CA ASN A 35 -13.01 6.32 -6.12
C ASN A 35 -13.08 7.02 -4.76
N ARG A 36 -14.11 6.66 -3.98
CA ARG A 36 -14.46 7.16 -2.64
C ARG A 36 -13.42 6.80 -1.55
N TRP A 37 -12.15 6.69 -1.89
CA TRP A 37 -11.07 6.41 -0.94
C TRP A 37 -10.60 7.71 -0.30
N THR A 38 -10.66 7.77 1.02
CA THR A 38 -10.08 8.88 1.79
C THR A 38 -8.60 8.61 2.06
N VAL A 39 -7.83 9.67 2.33
CA VAL A 39 -6.43 9.53 2.74
C VAL A 39 -6.30 8.59 3.95
N VAL A 40 -7.21 8.72 4.92
CA VAL A 40 -7.20 7.89 6.14
C VAL A 40 -7.45 6.42 5.83
N SER A 41 -8.46 6.10 5.03
CA SER A 41 -8.77 4.71 4.67
C SER A 41 -7.70 4.07 3.80
N GLU A 42 -7.04 4.85 2.95
CA GLU A 42 -5.87 4.40 2.19
C GLU A 42 -4.67 4.09 3.10
N LEU A 43 -4.37 4.96 4.08
CA LEU A 43 -3.30 4.73 5.05
C LEU A 43 -3.57 3.49 5.91
N LEU A 44 -4.82 3.27 6.34
CA LEU A 44 -5.21 2.06 7.08
C LEU A 44 -5.00 0.78 6.24
N LEU A 45 -5.35 0.82 4.96
CA LEU A 45 -5.08 -0.30 4.05
C LEU A 45 -3.57 -0.56 3.93
N LEU A 46 -2.75 0.48 3.76
CA LEU A 46 -1.30 0.34 3.65
C LEU A 46 -0.66 -0.21 4.92
N ASP A 47 -1.05 0.30 6.09
CA ASP A 47 -0.57 -0.17 7.40
C ASP A 47 -0.97 -1.63 7.66
N PHE A 48 -2.17 -2.03 7.27
CA PHE A 48 -2.58 -3.44 7.32
C PHE A 48 -1.73 -4.35 6.43
N LEU A 49 -1.47 -3.92 5.20
CA LEU A 49 -0.65 -4.69 4.24
C LEU A 49 0.80 -4.78 4.70
N ASP A 50 1.35 -3.72 5.30
CA ASP A 50 2.71 -3.72 5.88
C ASP A 50 2.83 -4.77 7.00
N ARG A 51 1.87 -4.81 7.92
CA ARG A 51 1.82 -5.85 8.98
C ARG A 51 1.66 -7.26 8.44
N ARG A 52 1.15 -7.42 7.22
CA ARG A 52 0.89 -8.71 6.55
C ARG A 52 1.84 -8.94 5.36
N ILE A 53 3.06 -8.40 5.41
CA ILE A 53 4.01 -8.42 4.29
C ILE A 53 4.24 -9.83 3.69
N ASN A 54 4.31 -10.88 4.52
CA ASN A 54 4.50 -12.26 4.06
C ASN A 54 3.32 -12.75 3.19
N ASP A 55 2.09 -12.29 3.47
CA ASP A 55 0.92 -12.63 2.65
C ASP A 55 0.89 -11.76 1.38
N VAL A 56 1.35 -10.52 1.47
CA VAL A 56 1.51 -9.61 0.33
C VAL A 56 2.53 -10.16 -0.68
N GLU A 57 3.62 -10.79 -0.21
CA GLU A 57 4.60 -11.45 -1.08
C GLU A 57 3.99 -12.62 -1.86
N GLN A 58 3.08 -13.36 -1.22
CA GLN A 58 2.36 -14.46 -1.86
C GLN A 58 1.36 -13.99 -2.94
N LEU A 59 1.03 -12.69 -3.01
CA LEU A 59 0.25 -12.13 -4.12
C LEU A 59 0.92 -12.36 -5.49
N LYS A 60 2.26 -12.51 -5.53
CA LYS A 60 3.03 -12.77 -6.74
C LYS A 60 2.93 -14.23 -7.20
N MET A 61 2.59 -15.14 -6.30
CA MET A 61 2.56 -16.58 -6.55
C MET A 61 1.31 -17.00 -7.33
N ARG A 62 1.42 -18.14 -8.03
CA ARG A 62 0.34 -18.77 -8.80
C ARG A 62 -0.08 -20.09 -8.16
N GLY A 63 -1.28 -20.57 -8.47
CA GLY A 63 -1.83 -21.84 -7.96
C GLY A 63 -2.88 -21.68 -6.86
N ILE A 64 -3.53 -22.80 -6.51
CA ILE A 64 -4.73 -22.84 -5.64
C ILE A 64 -4.44 -22.34 -4.22
N ALA A 65 -3.32 -22.77 -3.63
CA ALA A 65 -2.90 -22.30 -2.31
C ALA A 65 -2.69 -20.78 -2.27
N ALA A 66 -2.05 -20.23 -3.31
CA ALA A 66 -1.88 -18.79 -3.45
C ALA A 66 -3.24 -18.06 -3.61
N MET A 67 -4.20 -18.62 -4.37
CA MET A 67 -5.54 -18.02 -4.49
C MET A 67 -6.27 -17.95 -3.14
N LYS A 68 -6.14 -18.98 -2.29
CA LYS A 68 -6.74 -19.00 -0.95
C LYS A 68 -6.15 -17.90 -0.06
N VAL A 69 -4.83 -17.73 -0.08
CA VAL A 69 -4.13 -16.67 0.68
C VAL A 69 -4.52 -15.29 0.17
N LYS A 70 -4.57 -15.08 -1.15
CA LYS A 70 -5.01 -13.80 -1.75
C LYS A 70 -6.42 -13.44 -1.31
N ARG A 71 -7.37 -14.37 -1.41
CA ARG A 71 -8.75 -14.14 -1.00
C ARG A 71 -8.82 -13.75 0.48
N LYS A 72 -8.20 -14.55 1.35
CA LYS A 72 -8.17 -14.29 2.79
C LYS A 72 -7.57 -12.92 3.12
N LEU A 73 -6.48 -12.53 2.46
CA LEU A 73 -5.85 -11.23 2.70
C LEU A 73 -6.82 -10.07 2.41
N TRP A 74 -7.55 -10.14 1.29
CA TRP A 74 -8.47 -9.07 0.89
C TRP A 74 -9.76 -9.07 1.70
N ASP A 75 -10.27 -10.25 2.10
CA ASP A 75 -11.41 -10.36 3.02
C ASP A 75 -11.05 -9.79 4.40
N ASP A 76 -9.87 -10.14 4.93
CA ASP A 76 -9.36 -9.61 6.20
C ASP A 76 -9.20 -8.07 6.13
N ALA A 77 -8.69 -7.54 5.01
CA ALA A 77 -8.54 -6.11 4.80
C ALA A 77 -9.90 -5.38 4.75
N SER A 78 -10.87 -5.95 4.03
CA SER A 78 -12.23 -5.42 3.93
C SER A 78 -12.90 -5.37 5.30
N ASN A 79 -12.80 -6.44 6.09
CA ASN A 79 -13.35 -6.49 7.45
C ASN A 79 -12.68 -5.48 8.38
N MET A 80 -11.37 -5.31 8.29
CA MET A 80 -10.63 -4.32 9.09
C MET A 80 -11.08 -2.89 8.77
N LEU A 81 -11.26 -2.56 7.48
CA LEU A 81 -11.76 -1.26 7.07
C LEU A 81 -13.21 -1.05 7.52
N LEU A 82 -14.05 -2.08 7.42
CA LEU A 82 -15.43 -2.04 7.89
C LEU A 82 -15.50 -1.73 9.40
N ASN A 83 -14.66 -2.38 10.21
CA ASN A 83 -14.53 -2.12 11.64
C ASN A 83 -14.05 -0.69 11.96
N SER A 84 -13.45 -0.02 10.97
CA SER A 84 -13.01 1.37 11.05
C SER A 84 -14.01 2.34 10.41
N ASN A 85 -15.25 1.90 10.16
CA ASN A 85 -16.34 2.65 9.49
C ASN A 85 -16.11 2.96 8.00
N TYR A 86 -15.26 2.18 7.33
CA TYR A 86 -15.03 2.29 5.90
C TYR A 86 -15.54 1.06 5.15
N ASN A 87 -16.58 1.24 4.35
CA ASN A 87 -17.18 0.14 3.59
C ASN A 87 -16.52 -0.03 2.22
N TYR A 88 -15.54 -0.92 2.15
CA TYR A 88 -14.92 -1.36 0.90
C TYR A 88 -14.93 -2.88 0.82
N SER A 89 -15.32 -3.42 -0.33
CA SER A 89 -15.22 -4.85 -0.59
C SER A 89 -13.76 -5.31 -0.71
N ALA A 90 -13.54 -6.61 -0.56
CA ALA A 90 -12.25 -7.25 -0.79
C ALA A 90 -11.67 -6.91 -2.20
N GLU A 91 -12.53 -6.89 -3.22
CA GLU A 91 -12.15 -6.53 -4.59
C GLU A 91 -11.72 -5.06 -4.72
N GLN A 92 -12.41 -4.14 -4.03
CA GLN A 92 -12.04 -2.74 -3.99
C GLN A 92 -10.67 -2.55 -3.32
N CYS A 93 -10.39 -3.28 -2.24
CA CYS A 93 -9.08 -3.27 -1.57
C CYS A 93 -7.96 -3.77 -2.51
N ALA A 94 -8.20 -4.88 -3.21
CA ALA A 94 -7.25 -5.45 -4.17
C ALA A 94 -6.97 -4.49 -5.33
N THR A 95 -8.02 -3.85 -5.87
CA THR A 95 -7.92 -2.87 -6.95
C THR A 95 -7.16 -1.63 -6.51
N LYS A 96 -7.46 -1.09 -5.31
CA LYS A 96 -6.74 0.05 -4.75
C LYS A 96 -5.24 -0.24 -4.60
N TRP A 97 -4.87 -1.40 -4.05
CA TRP A 97 -3.47 -1.82 -3.96
C TRP A 97 -2.79 -1.93 -5.33
N LYS A 98 -3.47 -2.50 -6.34
CA LYS A 98 -2.96 -2.58 -7.71
C LYS A 98 -2.68 -1.18 -8.28
N ASN A 99 -3.59 -0.23 -8.06
CA ASN A 99 -3.46 1.14 -8.55
C ASN A 99 -2.30 1.88 -7.84
N ILE A 100 -2.19 1.77 -6.52
CA ILE A 100 -1.07 2.34 -5.74
C ILE A 100 0.27 1.82 -6.29
N LYS A 101 0.40 0.51 -6.52
CA LYS A 101 1.61 -0.07 -7.11
C LYS A 101 1.92 0.44 -8.51
N GLN A 102 0.89 0.62 -9.35
CA GLN A 102 1.08 1.10 -10.72
C GLN A 102 1.51 2.57 -10.75
N ASN A 103 0.93 3.41 -9.89
CA ASN A 103 1.28 4.82 -9.80
C ASN A 103 2.72 5.01 -9.31
N ASN A 104 3.16 4.22 -8.32
CA ASN A 104 4.56 4.22 -7.87
C ASN A 104 5.54 3.79 -8.98
N LYS A 105 5.16 2.85 -9.86
CA LYS A 105 5.98 2.45 -11.01
C LYS A 105 6.05 3.51 -12.11
N LYS A 106 4.99 4.29 -12.32
CA LYS A 106 4.96 5.36 -13.33
C LYS A 106 5.77 6.58 -12.87
N GLY A 107 5.72 6.91 -11.59
CA GLY A 107 6.51 8.00 -11.01
C GLY A 107 8.02 7.80 -11.15
N SER A 108 8.51 6.55 -11.11
CA SER A 108 9.93 6.28 -11.35
C SER A 108 10.34 6.51 -12.81
N THR A 109 9.46 6.26 -13.77
CA THR A 109 9.76 6.44 -15.19
C THR A 109 9.61 7.88 -15.69
N GLU A 110 8.82 8.71 -15.00
CA GLU A 110 8.66 10.13 -15.35
C GLU A 110 9.86 10.95 -14.86
N SER A 111 10.45 10.59 -13.71
CA SER A 111 11.66 11.25 -13.19
C SER A 111 12.89 11.03 -14.08
N ASP A 112 12.93 9.92 -14.84
CA ASP A 112 13.98 9.63 -15.82
C ASP A 112 13.81 10.37 -17.16
N ARG A 113 12.63 10.95 -17.43
CA ARG A 113 12.36 11.74 -18.65
C ARG A 113 12.67 13.22 -18.49
N ILE A 114 12.83 13.71 -17.26
CA ILE A 114 13.36 15.05 -16.99
C ILE A 114 14.89 14.99 -16.92
N ARG A 115 15.49 14.49 -18.00
CA ARG A 115 16.88 14.80 -18.35
C ARG A 115 16.84 15.51 -19.69
N ILE A 116 16.52 16.80 -19.63
CA ILE A 116 16.69 17.71 -20.77
C ILE A 116 18.21 17.85 -21.00
N PRO A 117 18.69 17.79 -22.26
CA PRO A 117 20.12 17.87 -22.60
C PRO A 117 20.82 19.14 -22.12
#